data_AF-A0A3N2IPN4-F1
#
_entry.id   AF-A0A3N2IPN4-F1
#
_cell.length_a   1.000
_cell.length_b   1.000
_cell.length_c   1.000
_cell.angle_alpha   90.00
_cell.angle_beta   90.00
_cell.angle_gamma   90.00
#
_symmetry.space_group_name_H-M   'P 1'
#
loop_
_entity.id
_entity.type
_entity.pdbx_description
1 polymer ?
#
loop_
_entity_poly.entity_id
_entity_poly.type
_entity_poly.pdbx_seq_one_letter_code
_entity_poly.pdbx_strand_id
1 'polypeptide(L)'
;MVTVQTTRPAATVRRATPGPVAWPRTPRREAWRLGVIALVGAAYFASLALALRLEWYPQALPGYLYLGVVALVGAATVERWPVETLVNVTAFTAYTTIAPLPPALYGLYVGPPEGLVPLAVVAFLLISGRGPIVASAATFGTLAVLVVLPWRDIAAAGVDGAPLTRALLLDTGQDRSILVGQFVACGLVVLVAVLLRRQREATAELAEKNSELLELRAGEVARIAEQERTRIARDVHDEVAHHVAALVIRAQAALRVADQRPDQLVPAMREIAEGGQDVLGRIRGVVRMLKAAPAGGGSAPTTVADELDRHVGRLRSIGYAVESDVSLGDDVPSPQREAVLGVVQESLTNAMLHSSAHEVRLAVRQGESGWTVLVSDPGPARERFPDMPRGGSGLPSMRDRVSALGGTLTSGPGQDGTGWSVTAELPHDDRVADAPRARRAGRSLVGRVRGRTA
;
A
#
# COMPACT_ATOMS: atom_id res chain seq x y z
N MET A 1 26.30 25.83 53.02
CA MET A 1 26.61 26.19 51.62
C MET A 1 26.11 25.07 50.72
N VAL A 2 24.87 25.14 50.25
CA VAL A 2 24.44 24.49 49.00
C VAL A 2 23.39 25.41 48.41
N THR A 3 23.77 26.13 47.37
CA THR A 3 22.98 27.17 46.72
C THR A 3 22.03 26.53 45.73
N VAL A 4 20.73 26.73 45.94
CA VAL A 4 19.68 26.48 44.95
C VAL A 4 19.85 27.51 43.83
N GLN A 5 20.19 27.06 42.62
CA GLN A 5 20.22 27.92 41.44
C GLN A 5 19.15 27.47 40.45
N THR A 6 18.12 28.30 40.40
CA THR A 6 16.95 28.23 39.54
C THR A 6 17.25 28.76 38.13
N THR A 7 16.43 28.30 37.18
CA THR A 7 16.17 28.85 35.84
C THR A 7 17.22 28.64 34.73
N ARG A 8 17.01 27.59 33.92
CA ARG A 8 17.37 27.59 32.49
C ARG A 8 16.24 28.24 31.69
N PRO A 9 16.51 29.12 30.71
CA PRO A 9 15.46 29.67 29.86
C PRO A 9 14.94 28.58 28.91
N ALA A 10 13.62 28.56 28.72
CA ALA A 10 12.95 27.70 27.76
C ALA A 10 13.51 27.96 26.36
N ALA A 11 14.16 26.95 25.78
CA ALA A 11 14.50 26.94 24.37
C ALA A 11 13.18 26.95 23.58
N THR A 12 12.83 28.12 23.05
CA THR A 12 11.77 28.27 22.07
C THR A 12 12.22 27.52 20.82
N VAL A 13 11.77 26.27 20.68
CA VAL A 13 11.83 25.54 19.42
C VAL A 13 10.97 26.32 18.44
N ARG A 14 11.60 27.22 17.67
CA ARG A 14 10.99 27.79 16.47
C ARG A 14 10.61 26.59 15.60
N ARG A 15 9.31 26.28 15.54
CA ARG A 15 8.75 25.46 14.48
C ARG A 15 9.18 26.13 13.18
N ALA A 16 10.16 25.54 12.51
CA ALA A 16 10.43 25.86 11.12
C ALA A 16 9.13 25.52 10.39
N THR A 17 8.36 26.53 10.02
CA THR A 17 7.31 26.39 9.02
C THR A 17 7.97 25.69 7.84
N PRO A 18 7.51 24.50 7.39
CA PRO A 18 8.05 23.90 6.20
C PRO A 18 7.82 24.91 5.08
N GLY A 19 8.92 25.48 4.56
CA GLY A 19 8.85 26.23 3.32
C GLY A 19 8.18 25.34 2.27
N PRO A 20 7.43 25.92 1.32
CA PRO A 20 6.71 25.12 0.33
C PRO A 20 7.70 24.13 -0.29
N VAL A 21 7.41 22.83 -0.18
CA VAL A 21 8.25 21.75 -0.69
C VAL A 21 8.61 22.06 -2.14
N ALA A 22 9.77 22.67 -2.33
CA ALA A 22 10.34 22.96 -3.62
C ALA A 22 10.86 21.63 -4.12
N TRP A 23 9.99 20.90 -4.84
CA TRP A 23 10.37 19.67 -5.52
C TRP A 23 11.73 19.90 -6.21
N PRO A 24 12.76 19.11 -5.90
CA PRO A 24 14.06 19.30 -6.51
C PRO A 24 13.90 19.24 -8.02
N ARG A 25 14.36 20.29 -8.71
CA ARG A 25 14.45 20.34 -10.17
C ARG A 25 15.46 19.29 -10.60
N THR A 26 15.01 18.07 -10.79
CA THR A 26 15.89 17.05 -11.34
C THR A 26 16.09 17.37 -12.82
N PRO A 27 17.34 17.42 -13.33
CA PRO A 27 17.61 17.74 -14.73
C PRO A 27 16.85 16.79 -15.69
N ARG A 28 16.55 15.57 -15.24
CA ARG A 28 15.73 14.58 -15.95
C ARG A 28 14.29 15.04 -16.18
N ARG A 29 13.65 15.71 -15.21
CA ARG A 29 12.27 16.18 -15.33
C ARG A 29 12.16 17.38 -16.27
N GLU A 30 13.14 18.28 -16.20
CA GLU A 30 13.22 19.43 -17.09
C GLU A 30 13.47 18.98 -18.55
N ALA A 31 14.39 18.05 -18.76
CA ALA A 31 14.64 17.45 -20.07
C ALA A 31 13.40 16.73 -20.63
N TRP A 32 12.69 15.95 -19.81
CA TRP A 32 11.46 15.28 -20.25
C TRP A 32 10.38 16.29 -20.64
N ARG A 33 10.18 17.34 -19.84
CA ARG A 33 9.21 18.40 -20.14
C ARG A 33 9.54 19.13 -21.44
N LEU A 34 10.80 19.53 -21.63
CA LEU A 34 11.24 20.17 -22.87
C LEU A 34 11.07 19.22 -24.08
N GLY A 35 11.30 17.92 -23.89
CA GLY A 35 11.04 16.89 -24.89
C GLY A 35 9.56 16.81 -25.27
N VAL A 36 8.64 16.84 -24.30
CA VAL A 36 7.19 16.87 -24.56
C VAL A 36 6.78 18.15 -25.30
N ILE A 37 7.30 19.31 -24.89
CA ILE A 37 7.03 20.60 -25.55
C ILE A 37 7.52 20.56 -27.01
N ALA A 38 8.73 20.04 -27.25
CA ALA A 38 9.29 19.89 -28.59
C ALA A 38 8.46 18.93 -29.46
N LEU A 39 7.99 17.81 -28.89
CA LEU A 39 7.13 16.85 -29.59
C LEU A 39 5.78 17.47 -29.99
N VAL A 40 5.14 18.19 -29.06
CA VAL A 40 3.87 18.90 -29.33
C VAL A 40 4.08 19.97 -30.40
N GLY A 41 5.19 20.71 -30.33
CA GLY A 41 5.56 21.69 -31.35
C GLY A 41 5.77 21.06 -32.72
N ALA A 42 6.51 19.96 -32.79
CA ALA A 42 6.72 19.21 -34.03
C ALA A 42 5.39 18.72 -34.62
N ALA A 43 4.48 18.22 -33.79
CA ALA A 43 3.15 17.80 -34.22
C ALA A 43 2.31 18.97 -34.78
N TYR A 44 2.37 20.14 -34.15
CA TYR A 44 1.70 21.36 -34.62
C TYR A 44 2.23 21.83 -35.99
N PHE A 45 3.55 21.88 -36.17
CA PHE A 45 4.12 22.29 -37.47
C PHE A 45 3.91 21.22 -38.55
N ALA A 46 3.92 19.94 -38.18
CA ALA A 46 3.60 18.86 -39.10
C ALA A 46 2.13 18.91 -39.56
N SER A 47 1.19 19.22 -38.67
CA SER A 47 -0.22 19.38 -39.03
C SER A 47 -0.44 20.59 -39.93
N LEU A 48 0.27 21.70 -39.68
CA LEU A 48 0.24 22.86 -40.57
C LEU A 48 0.83 22.54 -41.96
N ALA A 49 1.93 21.78 -42.02
CA ALA A 49 2.51 21.33 -43.28
C ALA A 49 1.59 20.37 -44.05
N LEU A 50 0.87 19.49 -43.33
CA LEU A 50 -0.15 18.61 -43.91
C LEU A 50 -1.34 19.40 -44.45
N ALA A 51 -1.82 20.40 -43.70
CA ALA A 51 -2.88 21.31 -44.14
C ALA A 51 -2.53 21.99 -45.46
N LEU A 52 -1.30 22.50 -45.58
CA LEU A 52 -0.79 23.10 -46.81
C LEU A 52 -0.74 22.11 -47.98
N ARG A 53 -0.36 20.86 -47.72
CA ARG A 53 -0.37 19.79 -48.75
C ARG A 53 -1.78 19.43 -49.23
N LEU A 54 -2.78 19.61 -48.38
CA LEU A 54 -4.19 19.36 -48.71
C LEU A 54 -4.86 20.58 -49.35
N GLU A 55 -4.07 21.55 -49.83
CA GLU A 55 -4.55 22.81 -50.42
C GLU A 55 -5.46 23.62 -49.48
N TRP A 56 -5.40 23.33 -48.18
CA TRP A 56 -6.05 24.16 -47.18
C TRP A 56 -5.12 25.32 -46.85
N TYR A 57 -5.34 26.44 -47.52
CA TYR A 57 -4.58 27.67 -47.32
C TYR A 57 -5.23 28.51 -46.22
N PRO A 58 -4.70 28.50 -44.99
CA PRO A 58 -5.15 29.45 -43.98
C PRO A 58 -4.88 30.87 -44.48
N GLN A 59 -5.87 31.76 -44.38
CA GLN A 59 -5.62 33.19 -44.52
C GLN A 59 -4.61 33.57 -43.43
N ALA A 60 -3.48 34.20 -43.81
CA ALA A 60 -2.35 34.52 -42.92
C ALA A 60 -1.52 33.31 -42.39
N LEU A 61 -1.04 32.43 -43.27
CA LEU A 61 -0.06 31.37 -42.93
C LEU A 61 1.13 31.85 -42.04
N PRO A 62 1.75 33.02 -42.29
CA PRO A 62 2.82 33.52 -41.42
C PRO A 62 2.36 33.75 -39.97
N GLY A 63 1.10 34.16 -39.77
CA GLY A 63 0.51 34.35 -38.45
C GLY A 63 0.37 33.05 -37.64
N TYR A 64 -0.07 31.95 -38.27
CA TYR A 64 -0.18 30.65 -37.59
C TYR A 64 1.18 30.06 -37.21
N LEU A 65 2.17 30.15 -38.11
CA LEU A 65 3.55 29.76 -37.78
C LEU A 65 4.05 30.53 -36.56
N TYR A 66 3.79 31.84 -36.55
CA TYR A 66 4.21 32.73 -35.50
C TYR A 66 3.54 32.40 -34.14
N LEU A 67 2.22 32.20 -34.12
CA LEU A 67 1.47 31.82 -32.91
C LEU A 67 2.01 30.52 -32.29
N GLY A 68 2.31 29.53 -33.14
CA GLY A 68 2.94 28.29 -32.70
C GLY A 68 4.27 28.53 -32.00
N VAL A 69 5.15 29.37 -32.57
CA VAL A 69 6.44 29.73 -31.97
C VAL A 69 6.25 30.42 -30.62
N VAL A 70 5.36 31.40 -30.50
CA VAL A 70 5.14 32.11 -29.22
C VAL A 70 4.56 31.18 -28.16
N ALA A 71 3.63 30.31 -28.52
CA ALA A 71 3.08 29.32 -27.59
C ALA A 71 4.17 28.35 -27.09
N LEU A 72 5.06 27.89 -27.98
CA LEU A 72 6.19 27.01 -27.65
C LEU A 72 7.21 27.69 -26.74
N VAL A 73 7.65 28.90 -27.12
CA VAL A 73 8.62 29.68 -26.33
C VAL A 73 8.02 30.04 -24.97
N GLY A 74 6.75 30.46 -24.93
CA GLY A 74 6.02 30.70 -23.71
C GLY A 74 5.96 29.45 -22.83
N ALA A 75 5.57 28.30 -23.39
CA ALA A 75 5.52 27.03 -22.65
C ALA A 75 6.89 26.59 -22.12
N ALA A 76 7.98 26.88 -22.82
CA ALA A 76 9.35 26.57 -22.38
C ALA A 76 9.84 27.52 -21.27
N THR A 77 9.50 28.80 -21.35
CA THR A 77 10.02 29.85 -20.46
C THR A 77 9.20 30.05 -19.18
N VAL A 78 7.91 29.68 -19.19
CA VAL A 78 6.93 29.94 -18.12
C VAL A 78 7.32 29.40 -16.74
N GLU A 79 8.11 28.32 -16.65
CA GLU A 79 8.54 27.78 -15.34
C GLU A 79 9.77 28.51 -14.79
N ARG A 80 10.59 29.07 -15.67
CA ARG A 80 11.85 29.74 -15.30
C ARG A 80 11.64 31.23 -15.04
N TRP A 81 10.79 31.87 -15.84
CA TRP A 81 10.53 33.30 -15.84
C TRP A 81 9.01 33.57 -15.95
N PRO A 82 8.21 33.18 -14.95
CA PRO A 82 6.74 33.14 -15.07
C PRO A 82 6.13 34.51 -15.32
N VAL A 83 6.64 35.56 -14.66
CA VAL A 83 6.09 36.92 -14.76
C VAL A 83 6.52 37.55 -16.08
N GLU A 84 7.80 37.42 -16.43
CA GLU A 84 8.36 37.95 -17.67
C GLU A 84 7.71 37.28 -18.89
N THR A 85 7.51 35.97 -18.83
CA THR A 85 6.81 35.22 -19.89
C THR A 85 5.37 35.71 -20.02
N LEU A 86 4.65 35.87 -18.90
CA LEU A 86 3.28 36.37 -18.92
C LEU A 86 3.21 37.78 -19.50
N VAL A 87 4.08 38.69 -19.07
CA VAL A 87 4.13 40.08 -19.55
C VAL A 87 4.46 40.13 -21.04
N ASN A 88 5.49 39.41 -21.48
CA ASN A 88 5.90 39.40 -22.89
C ASN A 88 4.81 38.81 -23.80
N VAL A 89 4.21 37.68 -23.42
CA VAL A 89 3.14 37.06 -24.21
C VAL A 89 1.89 37.93 -24.20
N THR A 90 1.54 38.55 -23.06
CA THR A 90 0.39 39.47 -22.98
C THR A 90 0.60 40.71 -23.83
N ALA A 91 1.76 41.38 -23.71
CA ALA A 91 2.08 42.56 -24.49
C ALA A 91 2.11 42.25 -25.99
N PHE A 92 2.66 41.08 -26.35
CA PHE A 92 2.70 40.63 -27.71
C PHE A 92 1.29 40.34 -28.27
N THR A 93 0.47 39.55 -27.55
CA THR A 93 -0.89 39.26 -27.99
C THR A 93 -1.71 40.54 -28.10
N ALA A 94 -1.59 41.46 -27.14
CA ALA A 94 -2.24 42.77 -27.20
C ALA A 94 -1.82 43.55 -28.47
N TYR A 95 -0.53 43.56 -28.81
CA TYR A 95 -0.04 44.22 -30.02
C TYR A 95 -0.63 43.63 -31.30
N THR A 96 -0.61 42.30 -31.45
CA THR A 96 -1.13 41.65 -32.67
C THR A 96 -2.64 41.74 -32.84
N THR A 97 -3.39 41.85 -31.73
CA THR A 97 -4.85 41.80 -31.76
C THR A 97 -5.50 43.18 -31.71
N ILE A 98 -4.85 44.18 -31.08
CA ILE A 98 -5.43 45.51 -30.87
C ILE A 98 -4.80 46.57 -31.79
N ALA A 99 -3.49 46.49 -32.08
CA ALA A 99 -2.82 47.51 -32.88
C ALA A 99 -2.95 47.24 -34.39
N PRO A 100 -3.25 48.25 -35.22
CA PRO A 100 -3.20 48.09 -36.67
C PRO A 100 -1.76 47.81 -37.08
N LEU A 101 -1.53 46.61 -37.63
CA LEU A 101 -0.20 46.20 -38.09
C LEU A 101 0.25 47.11 -39.24
N PRO A 102 1.56 47.41 -39.36
CA PRO A 102 2.11 48.01 -40.58
C PRO A 102 1.73 47.15 -41.80
N PRO A 103 1.54 47.74 -43.00
CA PRO A 103 1.17 46.98 -44.20
C PRO A 103 2.12 45.82 -44.53
N ALA A 104 3.42 45.98 -44.20
CA ALA A 104 4.44 44.94 -44.36
C ALA A 104 4.21 43.70 -43.46
N LEU A 105 3.41 43.83 -42.39
CA LEU A 105 3.15 42.80 -41.39
C LEU A 105 1.70 42.28 -41.43
N TYR A 106 0.89 42.66 -42.41
CA TYR A 106 -0.49 42.16 -42.54
C TYR A 106 -0.57 40.64 -42.70
N GLY A 107 0.47 39.98 -43.25
CA GLY A 107 0.53 38.52 -43.29
C GLY A 107 0.65 37.83 -41.92
N LEU A 108 0.97 38.59 -40.85
CA LEU A 108 1.01 38.12 -39.46
C LEU A 108 -0.29 38.38 -38.71
N TYR A 109 -1.22 39.15 -39.30
CA TYR A 109 -2.49 39.44 -38.64
C TYR A 109 -3.28 38.14 -38.51
N VAL A 110 -3.58 37.78 -37.27
CA VAL A 110 -4.47 36.69 -36.95
C VAL A 110 -5.65 37.29 -36.21
N GLY A 111 -6.85 37.02 -36.71
CA GLY A 111 -8.08 37.54 -36.12
C GLY A 111 -8.31 37.04 -34.69
N PRO A 112 -9.19 37.72 -33.95
CA PRO A 112 -9.90 37.11 -32.85
C PRO A 112 -10.76 35.96 -33.37
N PRO A 113 -10.70 34.73 -32.79
CA PRO A 113 -10.15 34.37 -31.49
C PRO A 113 -8.69 33.88 -31.43
N GLU A 114 -8.08 33.53 -32.55
CA GLU A 114 -6.88 32.68 -32.59
C GLU A 114 -5.65 33.37 -31.99
N GLY A 115 -5.60 34.71 -32.01
CA GLY A 115 -4.56 35.49 -31.33
C GLY A 115 -4.43 35.21 -29.83
N LEU A 116 -5.50 34.79 -29.15
CA LEU A 116 -5.48 34.52 -27.70
C LEU A 116 -4.81 33.17 -27.33
N VAL A 117 -4.59 32.27 -28.31
CA VAL A 117 -4.14 30.90 -28.02
C VAL A 117 -2.81 30.85 -27.25
N PRO A 118 -1.74 31.59 -27.61
CA PRO A 118 -0.49 31.55 -26.85
C PRO A 118 -0.67 32.03 -25.41
N LEU A 119 -1.49 33.07 -25.20
CA LEU A 119 -1.79 33.58 -23.86
C LEU A 119 -2.60 32.57 -23.05
N ALA A 120 -3.57 31.88 -23.67
CA ALA A 120 -4.34 30.82 -23.03
C ALA A 120 -3.45 29.67 -22.55
N VAL A 121 -2.49 29.24 -23.38
CA VAL A 121 -1.51 28.20 -23.04
C VAL A 121 -0.65 28.64 -21.85
N VAL A 122 -0.10 29.85 -21.89
CA VAL A 122 0.74 30.37 -20.79
C VAL A 122 -0.06 30.54 -19.50
N ALA A 123 -1.26 31.11 -19.58
CA ALA A 123 -2.15 31.27 -18.43
C ALA A 123 -2.53 29.91 -17.83
N PHE A 124 -2.87 28.92 -18.65
CA PHE A 124 -3.15 27.56 -18.21
C PHE A 124 -1.96 26.94 -17.47
N LEU A 125 -0.75 27.05 -18.03
CA LEU A 125 0.46 26.50 -17.42
C LEU A 125 0.80 27.19 -16.09
N LEU A 126 0.59 28.50 -15.97
CA LEU A 126 0.81 29.25 -14.73
C LEU A 126 -0.21 28.87 -13.66
N ILE A 127 -1.50 28.81 -14.02
CA ILE A 127 -2.59 28.52 -13.08
C ILE A 127 -2.53 27.06 -12.61
N SER A 128 -2.33 26.11 -13.52
CA SER A 128 -2.22 24.68 -13.21
C SER A 128 -0.90 24.31 -12.52
N GLY A 129 0.11 25.17 -12.67
CA GLY A 129 1.38 25.10 -11.99
C GLY A 129 1.40 25.90 -10.68
N ARG A 130 2.60 26.34 -10.28
CA ARG A 130 2.82 27.18 -9.09
C ARG A 130 2.84 28.68 -9.41
N GLY A 131 2.37 29.07 -10.59
CA GLY A 131 2.38 30.46 -11.03
C GLY A 131 1.32 31.32 -10.33
N PRO A 132 1.35 32.64 -10.57
CA PRO A 132 0.43 33.60 -9.97
C PRO A 132 -0.98 33.48 -10.60
N ILE A 133 -1.89 32.74 -9.94
CA ILE A 133 -3.25 32.48 -10.46
C ILE A 133 -3.99 33.78 -10.78
N VAL A 134 -4.01 34.72 -9.83
CA VAL A 134 -4.80 35.94 -9.94
C VAL A 134 -4.30 36.79 -11.11
N ALA A 135 -2.98 36.94 -11.26
CA ALA A 135 -2.39 37.70 -12.35
C ALA A 135 -2.71 37.06 -13.71
N SER A 136 -2.51 35.75 -13.86
CA SER A 136 -2.77 35.04 -15.12
C SER A 136 -4.25 35.02 -15.51
N ALA A 137 -5.15 34.82 -14.54
CA ALA A 137 -6.59 34.84 -14.78
C ALA A 137 -7.08 36.26 -15.12
N ALA A 138 -6.56 37.27 -14.42
CA ALA A 138 -6.89 38.68 -14.70
C ALA A 138 -6.38 39.10 -16.08
N THR A 139 -5.11 38.85 -16.43
CA THR A 139 -4.56 39.24 -17.74
C THR A 139 -5.31 38.56 -18.89
N PHE A 140 -5.58 37.27 -18.76
CA PHE A 140 -6.29 36.53 -19.80
C PHE A 140 -7.76 36.98 -19.92
N GLY A 141 -8.44 37.19 -18.79
CA GLY A 141 -9.81 37.71 -18.77
C GLY A 141 -9.92 39.12 -19.33
N THR A 142 -9.05 40.04 -18.92
CA THR A 142 -9.00 41.41 -19.44
C THR A 142 -8.73 41.43 -20.94
N LEU A 143 -7.76 40.63 -21.43
CA LEU A 143 -7.47 40.59 -22.86
C LEU A 143 -8.61 39.96 -23.66
N ALA A 144 -9.23 38.89 -23.16
CA ALA A 144 -10.42 38.30 -23.80
C ALA A 144 -11.56 39.33 -23.90
N VAL A 145 -11.82 40.10 -22.84
CA VAL A 145 -12.83 41.17 -22.84
C VAL A 145 -12.46 42.29 -23.83
N LEU A 146 -11.19 42.71 -23.86
CA LEU A 146 -10.71 43.73 -24.79
C LEU A 146 -10.84 43.31 -26.26
N VAL A 147 -10.65 42.03 -26.54
CA VAL A 147 -10.65 41.48 -27.89
C VAL A 147 -12.07 41.16 -28.38
N VAL A 148 -12.97 40.76 -27.48
CA VAL A 148 -14.32 40.33 -27.85
C VAL A 148 -15.33 41.48 -27.92
N LEU A 149 -15.21 42.52 -27.09
CA LEU A 149 -16.17 43.63 -27.12
C LEU A 149 -15.91 44.57 -28.31
N PRO A 150 -16.97 45.06 -28.99
CA PRO A 150 -16.84 46.02 -30.10
C PRO A 150 -16.56 47.43 -29.56
N TRP A 151 -15.37 47.65 -29.01
CA TRP A 151 -15.01 48.90 -28.32
C TRP A 151 -15.16 50.15 -29.18
N ARG A 152 -14.96 50.02 -30.50
CA ARG A 152 -15.14 51.12 -31.44
C ARG A 152 -16.60 51.58 -31.47
N ASP A 153 -17.54 50.64 -31.52
CA ASP A 153 -18.97 50.93 -31.60
C ASP A 153 -19.51 51.36 -30.23
N ILE A 154 -18.96 50.80 -29.14
CA ILE A 154 -19.22 51.23 -27.77
C ILE A 154 -18.78 52.69 -27.58
N ALA A 155 -17.58 53.05 -28.04
CA ALA A 155 -17.07 54.41 -27.95
C ALA A 155 -17.90 55.37 -28.82
N ALA A 156 -18.24 54.98 -30.05
CA ALA A 156 -19.07 55.79 -30.94
C ALA A 156 -20.48 56.03 -30.35
N ALA A 157 -21.14 55.00 -29.83
CA ALA A 157 -22.44 55.16 -29.18
C ALA A 157 -22.37 56.04 -27.93
N GLY A 158 -21.27 55.98 -27.18
CA GLY A 158 -21.03 56.87 -26.04
C GLY A 158 -20.91 58.33 -26.44
N VAL A 159 -20.21 58.61 -27.55
CA VAL A 159 -20.09 59.97 -28.12
C VAL A 159 -21.43 60.47 -28.65
N ASP A 160 -22.19 59.61 -29.32
CA ASP A 160 -23.48 59.94 -29.93
C ASP A 160 -24.64 60.01 -28.92
N GLY A 161 -24.39 59.76 -27.63
CA GLY A 161 -25.42 59.66 -26.59
C GLY A 161 -26.42 58.53 -26.82
N ALA A 162 -26.09 57.58 -27.68
CA ALA A 162 -26.92 56.44 -27.99
C ALA A 162 -26.88 55.42 -26.84
N PRO A 163 -27.99 54.68 -26.59
CA PRO A 163 -27.98 53.67 -25.54
C PRO A 163 -26.95 52.59 -25.85
N LEU A 164 -26.22 52.13 -24.83
CA LEU A 164 -25.19 51.08 -24.94
C LEU A 164 -25.71 49.81 -25.63
N THR A 165 -27.01 49.54 -25.48
CA THR A 165 -27.69 48.45 -26.18
C THR A 165 -27.53 48.57 -27.68
N ARG A 166 -27.57 49.77 -28.27
CA ARG A 166 -27.35 50.00 -29.71
C ARG A 166 -25.95 49.62 -30.16
N ALA A 167 -24.91 49.94 -29.39
CA ALA A 167 -23.54 49.50 -29.67
C ALA A 167 -23.38 47.98 -29.60
N LEU A 168 -24.03 47.36 -28.62
CA LEU A 168 -24.04 45.90 -28.45
C LEU A 168 -24.94 45.17 -29.46
N LEU A 169 -25.92 45.88 -30.06
CA LEU A 169 -26.89 45.38 -31.04
C LEU A 169 -26.50 45.66 -32.50
N LEU A 170 -25.53 46.55 -32.77
CA LEU A 170 -24.98 46.75 -34.12
C LEU A 170 -24.30 45.46 -34.61
N ASP A 171 -24.57 45.11 -35.85
CA ASP A 171 -24.09 43.90 -36.50
C ASP A 171 -22.69 44.17 -37.08
N THR A 172 -21.66 43.77 -36.34
CA THR A 172 -20.24 43.95 -36.73
C THR A 172 -19.78 42.95 -37.79
N GLY A 173 -20.66 42.05 -38.26
CA GLY A 173 -20.32 40.99 -39.20
C GLY A 173 -19.55 39.82 -38.59
N GLN A 174 -19.35 39.80 -37.26
CA GLN A 174 -18.93 38.62 -36.52
C GLN A 174 -20.14 37.99 -35.82
N ASP A 175 -20.35 36.69 -36.08
CA ASP A 175 -21.39 35.91 -35.42
C ASP A 175 -21.20 35.95 -33.89
N ARG A 176 -22.16 36.54 -33.17
CA ARG A 176 -22.13 36.66 -31.70
C ARG A 176 -22.01 35.31 -30.98
N SER A 177 -22.41 34.22 -31.63
CA SER A 177 -22.23 32.85 -31.15
C SER A 177 -20.76 32.47 -30.98
N ILE A 178 -19.87 32.97 -31.85
CA ILE A 178 -18.42 32.73 -31.80
C ILE A 178 -17.82 33.43 -30.57
N LEU A 179 -18.23 34.68 -30.32
CA LEU A 179 -17.78 35.47 -29.16
C LEU A 179 -18.18 34.84 -27.83
N VAL A 180 -19.43 34.38 -27.72
CA VAL A 180 -19.91 33.65 -26.53
C VAL A 180 -19.15 32.34 -26.36
N GLY A 181 -18.95 31.57 -27.45
CA GLY A 181 -18.17 30.34 -27.42
C GLY A 181 -16.74 30.56 -26.94
N GLN A 182 -16.10 31.66 -27.34
CA GLN A 182 -14.75 32.02 -26.93
C GLN A 182 -14.65 32.40 -25.45
N PHE A 183 -15.60 33.18 -24.92
CA PHE A 183 -15.65 33.47 -23.49
C PHE A 183 -15.83 32.20 -22.65
N VAL A 184 -16.71 31.31 -23.09
CA VAL A 184 -16.93 30.01 -22.44
C VAL A 184 -15.64 29.17 -22.48
N ALA A 185 -14.96 29.11 -23.63
CA ALA A 185 -13.70 28.39 -23.76
C ALA A 185 -12.60 28.97 -22.83
N CYS A 186 -12.49 30.29 -22.75
CA CYS A 186 -11.54 30.96 -21.86
C CYS A 186 -11.83 30.64 -20.38
N GLY A 187 -13.10 30.72 -19.97
CA GLY A 187 -13.54 30.36 -18.63
C GLY A 187 -13.26 28.89 -18.31
N LEU A 188 -13.48 27.98 -19.27
CA LEU A 188 -13.19 26.56 -19.12
C LEU A 188 -11.70 26.29 -18.93
N VAL A 189 -10.81 26.96 -19.68
CA VAL A 189 -9.36 26.84 -19.51
C VAL A 189 -8.93 27.21 -18.09
N VAL A 190 -9.42 28.34 -17.57
CA VAL A 190 -9.13 28.78 -16.20
C VAL A 190 -9.69 27.80 -15.18
N LEU A 191 -10.95 27.36 -15.35
CA LEU A 191 -11.61 26.41 -14.46
C LEU A 191 -10.84 25.09 -14.37
N VAL A 192 -10.50 24.48 -15.52
CA VAL A 192 -9.75 23.22 -15.58
C VAL A 192 -8.37 23.40 -14.95
N ALA A 193 -7.68 24.51 -15.21
CA ALA A 193 -6.38 24.77 -14.60
C ALA A 193 -6.45 24.84 -13.07
N VAL A 194 -7.47 25.52 -12.52
CA VAL A 194 -7.70 25.61 -11.07
C VAL A 194 -8.05 24.23 -10.48
N LEU A 195 -8.91 23.47 -11.15
CA LEU A 195 -9.29 22.12 -10.71
C LEU A 195 -8.08 21.18 -10.68
N LEU A 196 -7.24 21.19 -11.71
CA LEU A 196 -6.01 20.39 -11.76
C LEU A 196 -5.03 20.78 -10.65
N ARG A 197 -4.90 22.09 -10.36
CA ARG A 197 -4.07 22.55 -9.25
C ARG A 197 -4.60 22.05 -7.90
N ARG A 198 -5.90 22.23 -7.64
CA ARG A 198 -6.54 21.74 -6.41
C ARG A 198 -6.42 20.23 -6.26
N GLN A 199 -6.59 19.49 -7.35
CA GLN A 199 -6.47 18.04 -7.35
C GLN A 199 -5.04 17.61 -7.03
N ARG A 200 -4.02 18.26 -7.60
CA ARG A 200 -2.61 18.02 -7.26
C ARG A 200 -2.30 18.33 -5.80
N GLU A 201 -2.77 19.48 -5.30
CA GLU A 201 -2.59 19.88 -3.90
C GLU A 201 -3.23 18.85 -2.94
N ALA A 202 -4.48 18.43 -3.21
CA ALA A 202 -5.16 17.41 -2.43
C ALA A 202 -4.45 16.04 -2.47
N THR A 203 -3.96 15.61 -3.64
CA THR A 203 -3.21 14.34 -3.74
C THR A 203 -1.89 14.39 -2.97
N ALA A 204 -1.21 15.54 -2.94
CA ALA A 204 0.02 15.71 -2.18
C ALA A 204 -0.25 15.66 -0.67
N GLU A 205 -1.31 16.33 -0.21
CA GLU A 205 -1.72 16.30 1.20
C GLU A 205 -2.12 14.89 1.66
N LEU A 206 -2.86 14.16 0.83
CA LEU A 206 -3.22 12.76 1.11
C LEU A 206 -1.98 11.85 1.17
N ALA A 207 -1.01 12.06 0.28
CA ALA A 207 0.23 11.29 0.29
C ALA A 207 1.06 11.55 1.57
N GLU A 208 1.16 12.80 2.00
CA GLU A 208 1.83 13.20 3.24
C GLU A 208 1.16 12.56 4.46
N LYS A 209 -0.17 12.69 4.58
CA LYS A 209 -0.94 12.07 5.67
C LYS A 209 -0.82 10.54 5.69
N ASN A 210 -0.79 9.90 4.52
CA ASN A 210 -0.63 8.46 4.44
C ASN A 210 0.78 8.02 4.90
N SER A 211 1.81 8.80 4.55
CA SER A 211 3.17 8.53 5.06
C SER A 211 3.26 8.66 6.58
N GLU A 212 2.65 9.69 7.16
CA GLU A 212 2.58 9.87 8.63
C GLU A 212 1.83 8.72 9.31
N LEU A 213 0.69 8.28 8.75
CA LEU A 213 -0.07 7.14 9.27
C LEU A 213 0.72 5.83 9.22
N LEU A 214 1.51 5.61 8.16
CA LEU A 214 2.36 4.43 8.04
C LEU A 214 3.48 4.44 9.10
N GLU A 215 4.10 5.59 9.35
CA GLU A 215 5.11 5.74 10.41
C GLU A 215 4.51 5.50 11.80
N LEU A 216 3.33 6.06 12.09
CA LEU A 216 2.63 5.83 13.35
C LEU A 216 2.26 4.36 13.56
N ARG A 217 1.71 3.70 12.53
CA ARG A 217 1.38 2.26 12.60
C ARG A 217 2.61 1.40 12.81
N ALA A 218 3.73 1.71 12.14
CA ALA A 218 4.98 0.98 12.35
C ALA A 218 5.47 1.11 13.81
N GLY A 219 5.36 2.31 14.39
CA GLY A 219 5.65 2.54 15.80
C GLY A 219 4.74 1.78 16.75
N GLU A 220 3.43 1.75 16.50
CA GLU A 220 2.46 0.99 17.30
C GLU A 220 2.71 -0.52 17.25
N VAL A 221 2.95 -1.08 16.06
CA VAL A 221 3.26 -2.50 15.89
C VAL A 221 4.54 -2.87 16.64
N ALA A 222 5.59 -2.05 16.55
CA ALA A 222 6.82 -2.27 17.30
C ALA A 222 6.59 -2.23 18.82
N ARG A 223 5.77 -1.29 19.30
CA ARG A 223 5.42 -1.19 20.72
C ARG A 223 4.62 -2.39 21.22
N ILE A 224 3.63 -2.83 20.44
CA ILE A 224 2.82 -4.02 20.76
C ILE A 224 3.71 -5.27 20.79
N ALA A 225 4.61 -5.42 19.82
CA ALA A 225 5.56 -6.54 19.79
C ALA A 225 6.46 -6.56 21.03
N GLU A 226 6.98 -5.41 21.47
CA GLU A 226 7.83 -5.34 22.67
C GLU A 226 7.04 -5.59 23.97
N GLN A 227 5.80 -5.11 24.05
CA GLN A 227 4.89 -5.42 25.16
C GLN A 227 4.60 -6.91 25.26
N GLU A 228 4.28 -7.55 24.13
CA GLU A 228 4.01 -8.98 24.09
C GLU A 228 5.27 -9.80 24.41
N ARG A 229 6.44 -9.38 23.91
CA ARG A 229 7.73 -9.99 24.28
C ARG A 229 7.98 -9.94 25.78
N THR A 230 7.73 -8.79 26.41
CA THR A 230 7.91 -8.61 27.86
C THR A 230 6.92 -9.47 28.64
N ARG A 231 5.68 -9.58 28.17
CA ARG A 231 4.66 -10.44 28.75
C ARG A 231 5.07 -11.91 28.68
N ILE A 232 5.44 -12.41 27.51
CA ILE A 232 5.92 -13.79 27.30
C ILE A 232 7.11 -14.10 28.19
N ALA A 233 8.08 -13.18 28.29
CA ALA A 233 9.24 -13.36 29.16
C ALA A 233 8.85 -13.51 30.64
N ARG A 234 7.84 -12.77 31.10
CA ARG A 234 7.34 -12.86 32.48
C ARG A 234 6.58 -14.17 32.71
N ASP A 235 5.65 -14.51 31.82
CA ASP A 235 4.87 -15.76 31.93
C ASP A 235 5.79 -16.99 31.96
N VAL A 236 6.86 -16.97 31.16
CA VAL A 236 7.87 -18.03 31.16
C VAL A 236 8.73 -18.00 32.42
N HIS A 237 9.14 -16.82 32.90
CA HIS A 237 9.90 -16.72 34.14
C HIS A 237 9.10 -17.28 35.33
N ASP A 238 7.81 -17.02 35.39
CA ASP A 238 6.92 -17.48 36.45
C ASP A 238 6.72 -19.01 36.38
N GLU A 239 6.52 -19.58 35.18
CA GLU A 239 6.45 -21.04 34.99
C GLU A 239 7.76 -21.73 35.39
N VAL A 240 8.90 -21.18 34.95
CA VAL A 240 10.23 -21.73 35.27
C VAL A 240 10.51 -21.64 36.77
N ALA A 241 10.24 -20.50 37.41
CA ALA A 241 10.44 -20.31 38.83
C ALA A 241 9.62 -21.31 39.66
N HIS A 242 8.37 -21.56 39.27
CA HIS A 242 7.50 -22.53 39.93
C HIS A 242 8.05 -23.97 39.82
N HIS A 243 8.51 -24.38 38.64
CA HIS A 243 9.07 -25.72 38.44
C HIS A 243 10.42 -25.93 39.14
N VAL A 244 11.30 -24.92 39.13
CA VAL A 244 12.56 -24.98 39.88
C VAL A 244 12.29 -25.08 41.38
N ALA A 245 11.32 -24.31 41.92
CA ALA A 245 10.92 -24.41 43.32
C ALA A 245 10.42 -25.82 43.68
N ALA A 246 9.60 -26.43 42.82
CA ALA A 246 9.11 -27.80 43.02
C ALA A 246 10.25 -28.84 43.02
N LEU A 247 11.23 -28.69 42.12
CA LEU A 247 12.44 -29.53 42.09
C LEU A 247 13.24 -29.43 43.39
N VAL A 248 13.45 -28.21 43.88
CA VAL A 248 14.20 -27.95 45.13
C VAL A 248 13.46 -28.58 46.33
N ILE A 249 12.14 -28.42 46.42
CA ILE A 249 11.33 -29.01 47.50
C ILE A 249 11.42 -30.54 47.47
N ARG A 250 11.34 -31.18 46.29
CA ARG A 250 11.46 -32.64 46.15
C ARG A 250 12.85 -33.15 46.50
N ALA A 251 13.90 -32.43 46.10
CA ALA A 251 15.28 -32.77 46.49
C ALA A 251 15.48 -32.70 48.01
N GLN A 252 14.94 -31.67 48.66
CA GLN A 252 14.96 -31.54 50.11
C GLN A 252 14.16 -32.64 50.81
N ALA A 253 13.01 -33.04 50.25
CA ALA A 253 12.21 -34.15 50.77
C ALA A 253 12.97 -35.48 50.66
N ALA A 254 13.56 -35.77 49.49
CA ALA A 254 14.36 -36.98 49.26
C ALA A 254 15.54 -37.07 50.24
N LEU A 255 16.23 -35.96 50.50
CA LEU A 255 17.34 -35.90 51.47
C LEU A 255 16.90 -36.17 52.91
N ARG A 256 15.69 -35.78 53.32
CA ARG A 256 15.18 -36.03 54.70
C ARG A 256 14.85 -37.50 54.97
N VAL A 257 14.42 -38.25 53.95
CA VAL A 257 14.06 -39.67 54.08
C VAL A 257 15.19 -40.61 53.68
N ALA A 258 16.31 -40.09 53.19
CA ALA A 258 17.46 -40.87 52.71
C ALA A 258 17.98 -41.89 53.74
N ASP A 259 18.05 -41.51 55.02
CA ASP A 259 18.54 -42.38 56.10
C ASP A 259 17.51 -43.45 56.50
N GLN A 260 16.22 -43.21 56.25
CA GLN A 260 15.11 -44.07 56.68
C GLN A 260 14.65 -45.03 55.59
N ARG A 261 14.77 -44.65 54.31
CA ARG A 261 14.36 -45.43 53.12
C ARG A 261 15.37 -45.27 51.98
N PRO A 262 16.58 -45.85 52.12
CA PRO A 262 17.64 -45.71 51.12
C PRO A 262 17.28 -46.35 49.76
N ASP A 263 16.39 -47.34 49.76
CA ASP A 263 15.80 -47.98 48.58
C ASP A 263 14.97 -47.02 47.71
N GLN A 264 14.37 -45.98 48.31
CA GLN A 264 13.56 -44.98 47.60
C GLN A 264 14.36 -43.76 47.10
N LEU A 265 15.63 -43.63 47.52
CA LEU A 265 16.47 -42.49 47.17
C LEU A 265 16.83 -42.46 45.67
N VAL A 266 17.21 -43.60 45.10
CA VAL A 266 17.59 -43.70 43.68
C VAL A 266 16.41 -43.39 42.74
N PRO A 267 15.19 -43.94 42.95
CA PRO A 267 14.00 -43.55 42.20
C PRO A 267 13.68 -42.04 42.29
N ALA A 268 13.69 -41.47 43.50
CA ALA A 268 13.39 -40.05 43.71
C ALA A 268 14.41 -39.13 43.03
N MET A 269 15.70 -39.47 43.06
CA MET A 269 16.73 -38.72 42.35
C MET A 269 16.61 -38.84 40.83
N ARG A 270 16.13 -39.99 40.32
CA ARG A 270 15.86 -40.18 38.89
C ARG A 270 14.69 -39.31 38.43
N GLU A 271 13.60 -39.23 39.20
CA GLU A 271 12.48 -38.32 38.93
C GLU A 271 12.91 -36.83 38.94
N ILE A 272 13.78 -36.44 39.87
CA ILE A 272 14.34 -35.08 39.93
C ILE A 272 15.20 -34.80 38.68
N ALA A 273 16.03 -35.75 38.25
CA ALA A 273 16.86 -35.60 37.06
C ALA A 273 16.01 -35.48 35.78
N GLU A 274 14.98 -36.32 35.63
CA GLU A 274 14.04 -36.26 34.51
C GLU A 274 13.24 -34.95 34.48
N GLY A 275 12.74 -34.49 35.64
CA GLY A 275 12.06 -33.21 35.75
C GLY A 275 12.97 -32.01 35.43
N GLY A 276 14.24 -32.06 35.85
CA GLY A 276 15.23 -31.03 35.53
C GLY A 276 15.54 -30.96 34.03
N GLN A 277 15.60 -32.11 33.35
CA GLN A 277 15.76 -32.17 31.90
C GLN A 277 14.55 -31.61 31.15
N ASP A 278 13.32 -31.86 31.60
CA ASP A 278 12.10 -31.30 30.98
C ASP A 278 12.08 -29.77 31.07
N VAL A 279 12.42 -29.20 32.25
CA VAL A 279 12.50 -27.76 32.46
C VAL A 279 13.56 -27.12 31.56
N LEU A 280 14.75 -27.74 31.44
CA LEU A 280 15.81 -27.28 30.52
C LEU A 280 15.35 -27.34 29.06
N GLY A 281 14.57 -28.35 28.67
CA GLY A 281 13.96 -28.47 27.35
C GLY A 281 13.00 -27.31 27.05
N ARG A 282 12.10 -26.99 27.99
CA ARG A 282 11.13 -25.89 27.88
C ARG A 282 11.80 -24.52 27.78
N ILE A 283 12.79 -24.24 28.63
CA ILE A 283 13.57 -22.99 28.59
C ILE A 283 14.26 -22.81 27.23
N ARG A 284 14.92 -23.87 26.72
CA ARG A 284 15.56 -23.83 25.41
C ARG A 284 14.55 -23.61 24.28
N GLY A 285 13.36 -24.20 24.38
CA GLY A 285 12.25 -23.98 23.44
C GLY A 285 11.82 -22.52 23.36
N VAL A 286 11.55 -21.89 24.51
CA VAL A 286 11.15 -20.47 24.57
C VAL A 286 12.27 -19.54 24.07
N VAL A 287 13.51 -19.74 24.54
CA VAL A 287 14.65 -18.91 24.11
C VAL A 287 14.87 -19.00 22.60
N ARG A 288 14.63 -20.18 22.00
CA ARG A 288 14.76 -20.40 20.56
C ARG A 288 13.61 -19.75 19.78
N MET A 289 12.39 -19.74 20.33
CA MET A 289 11.24 -19.01 19.78
C MET A 289 11.45 -17.49 19.82
N LEU A 290 11.99 -16.97 20.93
CA LEU A 290 12.34 -15.55 21.08
C LEU A 290 13.52 -15.13 20.18
N LYS A 291 14.39 -16.07 19.78
CA LYS A 291 15.46 -15.85 18.79
C LYS A 291 14.99 -15.95 17.33
N ALA A 292 13.74 -16.37 17.08
CA ALA A 292 13.23 -16.64 15.74
C ALA A 292 12.56 -15.44 15.05
N ALA A 293 12.55 -14.24 15.64
CA ALA A 293 12.30 -12.98 14.91
C ALA A 293 13.64 -12.42 14.39
N PRO A 294 13.67 -11.84 13.18
CA PRO A 294 14.64 -12.22 12.16
C PRO A 294 16.05 -11.72 12.46
N ALA A 295 16.94 -12.65 12.79
CA ALA A 295 18.36 -12.44 12.57
C ALA A 295 18.60 -12.49 11.05
N GLY A 296 18.65 -11.32 10.42
CA GLY A 296 19.19 -11.17 9.07
C GLY A 296 20.63 -11.70 9.04
N GLY A 297 20.91 -12.59 8.09
CA GLY A 297 22.26 -13.09 7.86
C GLY A 297 22.31 -14.59 7.57
N GLY A 298 21.89 -14.99 6.38
CA GLY A 298 22.05 -16.34 5.85
C GLY A 298 21.09 -16.54 4.70
N SER A 299 21.62 -16.83 3.51
CA SER A 299 20.90 -16.92 2.23
C SER A 299 19.47 -17.45 2.41
N ALA A 300 18.49 -16.66 1.98
CA ALA A 300 17.09 -17.06 2.05
C ALA A 300 16.90 -18.37 1.26
N PRO A 301 16.16 -19.35 1.80
CA PRO A 301 15.76 -20.55 1.06
C PRO A 301 15.07 -20.16 -0.22
N THR A 302 15.43 -20.84 -1.30
CA THR A 302 14.85 -20.55 -2.60
C THR A 302 13.58 -21.39 -2.81
N THR A 303 13.48 -22.57 -2.17
CA THR A 303 12.37 -23.51 -2.35
C THR A 303 11.72 -23.95 -1.02
N VAL A 304 10.50 -24.49 -1.07
CA VAL A 304 9.79 -25.05 0.10
C VAL A 304 10.49 -26.31 0.62
N ALA A 305 11.06 -27.12 -0.28
CA ALA A 305 11.80 -28.32 0.07
C ALA A 305 13.04 -27.98 0.93
N ASP A 306 13.81 -26.95 0.56
CA ASP A 306 14.97 -26.49 1.34
C ASP A 306 14.58 -26.06 2.76
N GLU A 307 13.41 -25.45 2.92
CA GLU A 307 12.90 -25.06 4.23
C GLU A 307 12.55 -26.27 5.08
N LEU A 308 11.81 -27.22 4.51
CA LEU A 308 11.43 -28.48 5.16
C LEU A 308 12.66 -29.30 5.56
N ASP A 309 13.66 -29.40 4.69
CA ASP A 309 14.92 -30.09 4.97
C ASP A 309 15.69 -29.45 6.12
N ARG A 310 15.64 -28.11 6.27
CA ARG A 310 16.21 -27.46 7.46
C ARG A 310 15.40 -27.73 8.72
N HIS A 311 14.07 -27.86 8.64
CA HIS A 311 13.26 -28.29 9.79
C HIS A 311 13.61 -29.72 10.23
N VAL A 312 13.71 -30.63 9.27
CA VAL A 312 14.12 -32.03 9.50
C VAL A 312 15.56 -32.11 10.04
N GLY A 313 16.50 -31.40 9.42
CA GLY A 313 17.90 -31.36 9.84
C GLY A 313 18.08 -30.84 11.26
N ARG A 314 17.27 -29.87 11.70
CA ARG A 314 17.24 -29.41 13.09
C ARG A 314 16.81 -30.50 14.05
N LEU A 315 15.79 -31.30 13.72
CA LEU A 315 15.37 -32.41 14.58
C LEU A 315 16.42 -33.54 14.61
N ARG A 316 17.02 -33.87 13.47
CA ARG A 316 18.14 -34.82 13.41
C ARG A 316 19.32 -34.39 14.27
N SER A 317 19.64 -33.09 14.29
CA SER A 317 20.75 -32.55 15.10
C SER A 317 20.56 -32.69 16.61
N ILE A 318 19.32 -32.89 17.07
CA ILE A 318 18.98 -33.11 18.49
C ILE A 318 18.66 -34.58 18.79
N GLY A 319 19.01 -35.50 17.89
CA GLY A 319 18.95 -36.95 18.12
C GLY A 319 17.68 -37.65 17.67
N TYR A 320 16.78 -36.98 16.93
CA TYR A 320 15.59 -37.63 16.36
C TYR A 320 15.93 -38.33 15.05
N ALA A 321 15.47 -39.57 14.90
CA ALA A 321 15.42 -40.26 13.62
C ALA A 321 14.22 -39.71 12.81
N VAL A 322 14.50 -38.95 11.77
CA VAL A 322 13.43 -38.39 10.92
C VAL A 322 13.51 -39.01 9.54
N GLU A 323 12.49 -39.77 9.16
CA GLU A 323 12.29 -40.26 7.79
C GLU A 323 11.51 -39.20 7.02
N SER A 324 12.10 -38.65 5.95
CA SER A 324 11.54 -37.54 5.19
C SER A 324 11.38 -37.91 3.72
N ASP A 325 10.16 -37.86 3.21
CA ASP A 325 9.82 -38.00 1.79
C ASP A 325 9.11 -36.73 1.31
N VAL A 326 9.86 -35.85 0.64
CA VAL A 326 9.36 -34.54 0.17
C VAL A 326 9.40 -34.51 -1.35
N SER A 327 8.22 -34.48 -1.96
CA SER A 327 8.00 -34.38 -3.40
C SER A 327 7.07 -33.20 -3.70
N LEU A 328 7.68 -32.03 -3.90
CA LEU A 328 7.01 -30.76 -4.19
C LEU A 328 7.67 -30.12 -5.41
N GLY A 329 6.89 -29.50 -6.29
CA GLY A 329 7.41 -28.59 -7.31
C GLY A 329 7.88 -27.25 -6.71
N ASP A 330 8.71 -26.53 -7.44
CA ASP A 330 9.28 -25.26 -6.96
C ASP A 330 8.26 -24.10 -6.87
N ASP A 331 7.13 -24.21 -7.59
CA ASP A 331 6.13 -23.16 -7.75
C ASP A 331 4.91 -23.35 -6.83
N VAL A 332 5.15 -23.42 -5.52
CA VAL A 332 4.06 -23.44 -4.52
C VAL A 332 3.64 -22.01 -4.19
N PRO A 333 2.35 -21.63 -4.36
CA PRO A 333 1.88 -20.30 -4.03
C PRO A 333 2.06 -19.98 -2.53
N SER A 334 2.24 -18.70 -2.22
CA SER A 334 2.64 -18.26 -0.87
C SER A 334 1.70 -18.72 0.26
N PRO A 335 0.37 -18.67 0.13
CA PRO A 335 -0.53 -19.12 1.20
C PRO A 335 -0.38 -20.62 1.52
N GLN A 336 -0.27 -21.45 0.49
CA GLN A 336 -0.11 -22.90 0.62
C GLN A 336 1.28 -23.26 1.15
N ARG A 337 2.32 -22.53 0.74
CA ARG A 337 3.67 -22.62 1.31
C ARG A 337 3.63 -22.40 2.83
N GLU A 338 3.01 -21.31 3.28
CA GLU A 338 2.92 -20.98 4.71
C GLU A 338 2.08 -22.00 5.50
N ALA A 339 1.06 -22.58 4.88
CA ALA A 339 0.26 -23.64 5.50
C ALA A 339 1.04 -24.94 5.64
N VAL A 340 1.72 -25.40 4.58
CA VAL A 340 2.57 -26.61 4.61
C VAL A 340 3.65 -26.48 5.67
N LEU A 341 4.41 -25.37 5.65
CA LEU A 341 5.47 -25.13 6.63
C LEU A 341 4.94 -25.05 8.06
N GLY A 342 3.81 -24.37 8.27
CA GLY A 342 3.17 -24.27 9.57
C GLY A 342 2.71 -25.63 10.13
N VAL A 343 2.06 -26.45 9.30
CA VAL A 343 1.61 -27.80 9.70
C VAL A 343 2.80 -28.68 10.05
N VAL A 344 3.85 -28.70 9.24
CA VAL A 344 5.05 -29.50 9.52
C VAL A 344 5.74 -29.04 10.80
N GLN A 345 5.96 -27.74 10.97
CA GLN A 345 6.62 -27.18 12.16
C GLN A 345 5.88 -27.53 13.45
N GLU A 346 4.58 -27.28 13.47
CA GLU A 346 3.75 -27.52 14.65
C GLU A 346 3.62 -29.02 14.92
N SER A 347 3.50 -29.86 13.89
CA SER A 347 3.43 -31.32 14.05
C SER A 347 4.75 -31.90 14.56
N LEU A 348 5.90 -31.46 14.04
CA LEU A 348 7.22 -31.86 14.53
C LEU A 348 7.44 -31.41 15.98
N THR A 349 7.00 -30.21 16.32
CA THR A 349 7.05 -29.69 17.69
C THR A 349 6.14 -30.51 18.61
N ASN A 350 4.95 -30.88 18.14
CA ASN A 350 4.03 -31.71 18.89
C ASN A 350 4.60 -33.10 19.14
N ALA A 351 5.21 -33.74 18.14
CA ALA A 351 5.92 -35.00 18.32
C ALA A 351 7.00 -34.89 19.40
N MET A 352 7.79 -33.80 19.39
CA MET A 352 8.80 -33.56 20.44
C MET A 352 8.21 -33.38 21.84
N LEU A 353 7.06 -32.70 21.95
CA LEU A 353 6.48 -32.31 23.24
C LEU A 353 5.52 -33.36 23.82
N HIS A 354 4.95 -34.21 22.97
CA HIS A 354 3.84 -35.09 23.33
C HIS A 354 4.10 -36.57 23.06
N SER A 355 5.06 -36.92 22.22
CA SER A 355 5.44 -38.32 21.98
C SER A 355 6.61 -38.75 22.86
N SER A 356 6.62 -40.02 23.23
CA SER A 356 7.78 -40.68 23.85
C SER A 356 8.76 -41.25 22.81
N ALA A 357 8.38 -41.27 21.52
CA ALA A 357 9.25 -41.72 20.44
C ALA A 357 10.26 -40.65 20.05
N HIS A 358 11.43 -41.14 19.61
CA HIS A 358 12.48 -40.32 18.99
C HIS A 358 12.54 -40.54 17.47
N GLU A 359 11.46 -41.10 16.90
CA GLU A 359 11.28 -41.36 15.47
C GLU A 359 10.08 -40.54 14.97
N VAL A 360 10.23 -39.88 13.83
CA VAL A 360 9.14 -39.14 13.16
C VAL A 360 9.21 -39.39 11.66
N ARG A 361 8.06 -39.66 11.05
CA ARG A 361 7.91 -39.74 9.59
C ARG A 361 7.25 -38.47 9.08
N LEU A 362 7.87 -37.86 8.09
CA LEU A 362 7.36 -36.70 7.36
C LEU A 362 7.22 -37.10 5.89
N ALA A 363 6.00 -37.03 5.37
CA ALA A 363 5.75 -37.12 3.94
C ALA A 363 5.03 -35.86 3.45
N VAL A 364 5.58 -35.21 2.44
CA VAL A 364 4.93 -34.08 1.77
C VAL A 364 4.91 -34.36 0.28
N ARG A 365 3.72 -34.45 -0.31
CA ARG A 365 3.55 -34.85 -1.71
C ARG A 365 2.63 -33.88 -2.45
N GLN A 366 3.00 -33.55 -3.68
CA GLN A 366 2.14 -32.88 -4.64
C GLN A 366 1.41 -33.94 -5.50
N GLY A 367 0.09 -33.87 -5.51
CA GLY A 367 -0.78 -34.68 -6.36
C GLY A 367 -1.56 -33.82 -7.37
N GLU A 368 -2.46 -34.44 -8.13
CA GLU A 368 -3.28 -33.75 -9.15
C GLU A 368 -4.27 -32.74 -8.53
N SER A 369 -4.74 -32.99 -7.31
CA SER A 369 -5.74 -32.16 -6.63
C SER A 369 -5.15 -31.13 -5.66
N GLY A 370 -3.87 -31.22 -5.33
CA GLY A 370 -3.22 -30.32 -4.37
C GLY A 370 -2.00 -30.92 -3.70
N TRP A 371 -1.75 -30.51 -2.46
CA TRP A 371 -0.65 -30.97 -1.61
C TRP A 371 -1.17 -31.75 -0.40
N THR A 372 -0.49 -32.85 -0.08
CA THR A 372 -0.75 -33.67 1.10
C THR A 372 0.47 -33.63 2.02
N VAL A 373 0.25 -33.27 3.28
CA VAL A 373 1.24 -33.31 4.37
C VAL A 373 0.83 -34.40 5.35
N LEU A 374 1.72 -35.33 5.62
CA LEU A 374 1.56 -36.37 6.63
C LEU A 374 2.75 -36.30 7.59
N VAL A 375 2.45 -36.15 8.88
CA VAL A 375 3.44 -36.27 9.96
C VAL A 375 2.94 -37.31 10.94
N SER A 376 3.75 -38.34 11.19
CA SER A 376 3.42 -39.38 12.16
C SER A 376 4.60 -39.76 13.04
N ASP A 377 4.28 -40.16 14.27
CA ASP A 377 5.24 -40.71 15.22
C ASP A 377 4.70 -42.04 15.78
N PRO A 378 5.55 -43.06 16.00
CA PRO A 378 5.12 -44.37 16.47
C PRO A 378 4.98 -44.45 18.00
N GLY A 379 5.27 -43.37 18.72
CA GLY A 379 5.41 -43.40 20.17
C GLY A 379 4.08 -43.40 20.90
N PRO A 380 3.99 -44.04 22.07
CA PRO A 380 2.85 -43.79 22.95
C PRO A 380 2.84 -42.31 23.35
N ALA A 381 1.63 -41.76 23.49
CA ALA A 381 1.46 -40.45 24.10
C ALA A 381 2.18 -40.43 25.45
N ARG A 382 3.07 -39.48 25.64
CA ARG A 382 3.80 -39.33 26.90
C ARG A 382 2.78 -39.03 28.00
N GLU A 383 2.76 -39.81 29.07
CA GLU A 383 1.91 -39.53 30.23
C GLU A 383 2.24 -38.12 30.74
N ARG A 384 1.26 -37.22 30.61
CA ARG A 384 1.33 -35.88 31.21
C ARG A 384 0.79 -35.97 32.63
N PHE A 385 1.44 -35.24 33.53
CA PHE A 385 0.91 -34.95 34.86
C PHE A 385 -0.55 -34.45 34.76
N PRO A 386 -1.50 -35.02 35.54
CA PRO A 386 -2.92 -34.68 35.48
C PRO A 386 -3.26 -33.19 35.67
N ASP A 387 -2.34 -32.43 36.29
CA ASP A 387 -2.60 -31.07 36.79
C ASP A 387 -2.06 -29.93 35.90
N MET A 388 -1.55 -30.22 34.70
CA MET A 388 -1.10 -29.17 33.78
C MET A 388 -2.26 -28.59 32.93
N PRO A 389 -2.35 -27.26 32.76
CA PRO A 389 -3.29 -26.65 31.83
C PRO A 389 -3.12 -27.25 30.43
N ARG A 390 -4.23 -27.66 29.81
CA ARG A 390 -4.24 -28.16 28.43
C ARG A 390 -3.96 -27.00 27.47
N GLY A 391 -2.68 -26.70 27.22
CA GLY A 391 -2.28 -25.85 26.10
C GLY A 391 -2.67 -26.53 24.80
N GLY A 392 -3.84 -26.19 24.26
CA GLY A 392 -4.51 -26.92 23.19
C GLY A 392 -4.75 -26.10 21.92
N SER A 393 -4.00 -25.02 21.69
CA SER A 393 -4.23 -24.12 20.54
C SER A 393 -3.55 -24.57 19.24
N GLY A 394 -2.57 -25.47 19.28
CA GLY A 394 -1.81 -25.91 18.10
C GLY A 394 -2.68 -26.59 17.03
N LEU A 395 -3.41 -27.64 17.42
CA LEU A 395 -4.32 -28.37 16.51
C LEU A 395 -5.45 -27.49 15.95
N PRO A 396 -6.18 -26.68 16.76
CA PRO A 396 -7.15 -25.71 16.25
C PRO A 396 -6.55 -24.70 15.27
N SER A 397 -5.38 -24.11 15.59
CA SER A 397 -4.76 -23.10 14.73
C SER A 397 -4.30 -23.66 13.39
N MET A 398 -3.76 -24.90 13.38
CA MET A 398 -3.44 -25.60 12.13
C MET A 398 -4.70 -25.88 11.32
N ARG A 399 -5.79 -26.33 11.96
CA ARG A 399 -7.07 -26.59 11.29
C ARG A 399 -7.64 -25.32 10.67
N ASP A 400 -7.67 -24.22 11.42
CA ASP A 400 -8.19 -22.93 10.94
C ASP A 400 -7.38 -22.44 9.73
N ARG A 401 -6.05 -22.55 9.76
CA ARG A 401 -5.17 -22.17 8.65
C ARG A 401 -5.40 -23.02 7.40
N VAL A 402 -5.51 -24.33 7.55
CA VAL A 402 -5.73 -25.26 6.43
C VAL A 402 -7.14 -25.06 5.85
N SER A 403 -8.16 -24.92 6.71
CA SER A 403 -9.54 -24.69 6.28
C SER A 403 -9.74 -23.32 5.63
N ALA A 404 -8.97 -22.29 6.01
CA ALA A 404 -8.99 -20.99 5.34
C ALA A 404 -8.59 -21.07 3.86
N LEU A 405 -7.82 -22.09 3.49
CA LEU A 405 -7.40 -22.38 2.10
C LEU A 405 -8.27 -23.44 1.42
N GLY A 406 -9.44 -23.76 1.98
CA GLY A 406 -10.33 -24.81 1.46
C GLY A 406 -9.81 -26.24 1.66
N GLY A 407 -8.76 -26.40 2.47
CA GLY A 407 -8.17 -27.69 2.79
C GLY A 407 -8.83 -28.40 3.97
N THR A 408 -8.39 -29.63 4.24
CA THR A 408 -8.82 -30.41 5.41
C THR A 408 -7.64 -30.85 6.26
N LEU A 409 -7.82 -30.86 7.58
CA LEU A 409 -6.82 -31.37 8.52
C LEU A 409 -7.45 -32.40 9.45
N THR A 410 -6.88 -33.60 9.43
CA THR A 410 -7.23 -34.71 10.32
C THR A 410 -6.06 -35.00 11.25
N SER A 411 -6.38 -35.31 12.51
CA SER A 411 -5.39 -35.64 13.52
C SER A 411 -5.95 -36.71 14.44
N GLY A 412 -5.19 -37.75 14.73
CA GLY A 412 -5.64 -38.83 15.59
C GLY A 412 -4.59 -39.93 15.78
N PRO A 413 -4.95 -41.02 16.46
CA PRO A 413 -4.11 -42.21 16.54
C PRO A 413 -3.72 -42.71 15.14
N GLY A 414 -2.54 -43.31 15.02
CA GLY A 414 -2.12 -43.97 13.78
C GLY A 414 -3.10 -45.08 13.35
N GLN A 415 -3.05 -45.48 12.08
CA GLN A 415 -3.98 -46.49 11.52
C GLN A 415 -3.93 -47.84 12.26
N ASP A 416 -2.77 -48.17 12.83
CA ASP A 416 -2.54 -49.38 13.62
C ASP A 416 -2.98 -49.23 15.10
N GLY A 417 -3.60 -48.11 15.46
CA GLY A 417 -4.03 -47.78 16.82
C GLY A 417 -2.89 -47.35 17.75
N THR A 418 -1.66 -47.32 17.26
CA THR A 418 -0.46 -46.86 17.97
C THR A 418 0.06 -45.56 17.35
N GLY A 419 0.75 -44.74 18.16
CA GLY A 419 1.30 -43.48 17.68
C GLY A 419 0.27 -42.38 17.46
N TRP A 420 0.72 -41.27 16.89
CA TRP A 420 -0.12 -40.14 16.49
C TRP A 420 0.18 -39.74 15.04
N SER A 421 -0.85 -39.33 14.31
CA SER A 421 -0.77 -38.92 12.92
C SER A 421 -1.53 -37.62 12.69
N VAL A 422 -0.92 -36.71 11.95
CA VAL A 422 -1.54 -35.48 11.44
C VAL A 422 -1.46 -35.50 9.92
N THR A 423 -2.61 -35.41 9.27
CA THR A 423 -2.73 -35.35 7.80
C THR A 423 -3.43 -34.06 7.40
N ALA A 424 -2.80 -33.27 6.56
CA ALA A 424 -3.38 -32.07 5.96
C ALA A 424 -3.42 -32.17 4.43
N GLU A 425 -4.55 -31.79 3.85
CA GLU A 425 -4.78 -31.73 2.40
C GLU A 425 -5.09 -30.29 2.00
N LEU A 426 -4.35 -29.76 1.03
CA LEU A 426 -4.43 -28.37 0.58
C LEU A 426 -4.65 -28.33 -0.95
N PRO A 427 -5.71 -27.68 -1.48
CA PRO A 427 -5.99 -27.63 -2.91
C PRO A 427 -5.07 -26.67 -3.69
N HIS A 428 -4.93 -26.88 -5.01
CA HIS A 428 -4.05 -26.10 -5.91
C HIS A 428 -4.41 -24.60 -6.04
N ASP A 429 -5.67 -24.18 -5.90
CA ASP A 429 -6.03 -22.75 -5.81
C ASP A 429 -7.50 -22.46 -5.38
N ASP A 430 -7.73 -21.22 -4.92
CA ASP A 430 -8.88 -20.58 -4.25
C ASP A 430 -10.26 -20.68 -4.96
N ARG A 431 -10.77 -21.89 -5.21
CA ARG A 431 -12.22 -22.06 -5.32
C ARG A 431 -12.77 -22.40 -3.95
N VAL A 432 -13.31 -21.37 -3.28
CA VAL A 432 -14.36 -21.53 -2.26
C VAL A 432 -15.35 -22.56 -2.80
N ALA A 433 -15.20 -23.80 -2.32
CA ALA A 433 -16.09 -24.88 -2.68
C ALA A 433 -17.46 -24.51 -2.13
N ASP A 434 -18.44 -24.45 -3.03
CA ASP A 434 -19.86 -24.39 -2.74
C ASP A 434 -20.18 -25.38 -1.60
N ALA A 435 -20.34 -24.86 -0.39
CA ALA A 435 -20.96 -25.61 0.68
C ALA A 435 -22.40 -25.92 0.21
N PRO A 436 -22.86 -27.18 0.20
CA PRO A 436 -24.23 -27.47 -0.16
C PRO A 436 -25.15 -26.78 0.85
N ARG A 437 -25.86 -25.74 0.40
CA ARG A 437 -26.96 -25.13 1.16
C ARG A 437 -27.93 -26.25 1.49
N ALA A 438 -27.89 -26.70 2.75
CA ALA A 438 -28.89 -27.58 3.31
C ALA A 438 -30.26 -26.94 3.08
N ARG A 439 -31.01 -27.51 2.14
CA ARG A 439 -32.43 -27.25 1.93
C ARG A 439 -33.13 -27.57 3.25
N ARG A 440 -33.40 -26.55 4.07
CA ARG A 440 -34.45 -26.60 5.08
C ARG A 440 -35.77 -26.74 4.33
N ALA A 441 -36.22 -27.98 4.18
CA ALA A 441 -37.56 -28.32 3.78
C ALA A 441 -38.53 -27.79 4.86
N GLY A 442 -39.04 -26.58 4.65
CA GLY A 442 -40.25 -26.12 5.30
C GLY A 442 -41.44 -26.90 4.73
N ARG A 443 -41.79 -28.02 5.35
CA ARG A 443 -43.08 -28.68 5.14
C ARG A 443 -44.17 -27.71 5.57
N SER A 444 -44.86 -27.13 4.60
CA SER A 444 -46.19 -26.56 4.78
C SER A 444 -47.15 -27.69 5.17
N LEU A 445 -47.54 -27.74 6.43
CA LEU A 445 -48.74 -28.45 6.86
C LEU A 445 -49.81 -27.39 7.12
N VAL A 446 -50.63 -27.20 6.09
CA VAL A 446 -51.93 -26.53 6.16
C VAL A 446 -52.82 -27.40 7.07
N GLY A 447 -52.95 -26.99 8.32
CA GLY A 447 -53.89 -27.53 9.30
C GLY A 447 -54.96 -26.49 9.61
N ARG A 448 -56.00 -26.50 8.79
CA ARG A 448 -57.23 -25.72 8.89
C ARG A 448 -57.96 -26.06 10.20
N VAL A 449 -58.08 -25.14 11.16
CA VAL A 449 -59.11 -25.23 12.22
C VAL A 449 -59.84 -23.90 12.35
N ARG A 450 -61.14 -24.01 12.10
CA ARG A 450 -62.22 -23.04 12.25
C ARG A 450 -62.20 -22.35 13.62
N GLY A 451 -62.56 -21.08 13.62
CA GLY A 451 -63.05 -20.41 14.83
C GLY A 451 -64.37 -21.01 15.32
N ARG A 452 -64.53 -20.98 16.64
CA ARG A 452 -65.82 -20.82 17.34
C ARG A 452 -65.54 -20.62 18.84
N THR A 453 -66.07 -19.51 19.38
CA THR A 453 -66.65 -19.32 20.73
C THR A 453 -65.78 -19.68 21.95
N ALA A 454 -65.65 -18.86 22.99
CA ALA A 454 -66.56 -17.90 23.59
C ALA A 454 -65.76 -16.80 24.33
#